data_AF-A0A3D4JDW4-F1
#
_entry.id   AF-A0A3D4JDW4-F1
#
_cell.length_a   1.000
_cell.length_b   1.000
_cell.length_c   1.000
_cell.angle_alpha   90.00
_cell.angle_beta   90.00
_cell.angle_gamma   90.00
#
_symmetry.space_group_name_H-M   'P 1'
#
loop_
_entity.id
_entity.type
_entity.pdbx_description
1 polymer ?
#
loop_
_entity_poly.entity_id
_entity_poly.type
_entity_poly.pdbx_seq_one_letter_code
_entity_poly.pdbx_strand_id
1 'polypeptide(L)'
;MNHSPSFKLLEATHWRDYELLDSGDGSKLERFGKYIFSRPESQAMWSRALNLSEWQNAHALFQPSGEESGGHWEFKKKVEEKWVMQYQDLKFWA
;
A
#
# COMPACT_ATOMS: atom_id res chain seq x y z
N MET A 1 -21.16 37.25 7.97
CA MET A 1 -20.10 36.90 6.99
C MET A 1 -19.76 35.44 7.19
N ASN A 2 -20.09 34.57 6.23
CA ASN A 2 -19.77 33.15 6.32
C ASN A 2 -18.31 32.95 5.89
N HIS A 3 -17.40 32.84 6.85
CA HIS A 3 -16.07 32.33 6.57
C HIS A 3 -16.17 30.81 6.42
N SER A 4 -16.13 30.33 5.18
CA SER A 4 -15.88 28.91 4.94
C SER A 4 -14.44 28.58 5.39
N PRO A 5 -14.22 27.46 6.09
CA PRO A 5 -12.88 27.05 6.48
C PRO A 5 -12.01 26.84 5.23
N SER A 6 -10.75 27.29 5.30
CA SER A 6 -9.74 27.00 4.29
C SER A 6 -9.09 25.66 4.61
N PHE A 7 -9.00 24.78 3.61
CA PHE A 7 -8.31 23.50 3.72
C PHE A 7 -7.02 23.55 2.92
N LYS A 8 -5.93 23.07 3.52
CA LYS A 8 -4.68 22.80 2.83
C LYS A 8 -4.52 21.29 2.70
N LEU A 9 -4.59 20.78 1.48
CA LEU A 9 -4.28 19.39 1.19
C LEU A 9 -2.76 19.20 1.24
N LEU A 10 -2.31 18.17 1.95
CA LEU A 10 -0.92 17.74 1.99
C LEU A 10 -0.82 16.37 1.32
N GLU A 11 0.23 16.18 0.55
CA GLU A 11 0.51 14.94 -0.18
C GLU A 11 1.95 14.50 0.05
N ALA A 12 2.19 13.19 0.00
CA ALA A 12 3.49 12.60 0.28
C ALA A 12 4.29 12.34 -1.01
N THR A 13 4.60 13.40 -1.76
CA THR A 13 5.21 13.32 -3.12
C THR A 13 6.71 13.01 -3.14
N HIS A 14 7.36 12.91 -1.98
CA HIS A 14 8.80 12.69 -1.88
C HIS A 14 9.21 11.22 -1.67
N TRP A 15 8.24 10.30 -1.63
CA TRP A 15 8.53 8.87 -1.61
C TRP A 15 9.07 8.40 -2.96
N ARG A 16 10.12 7.58 -2.92
CA ARG A 16 10.66 6.85 -4.09
C ARG A 16 10.48 5.35 -3.92
N ASP A 17 10.79 4.87 -2.72
CA ASP A 17 10.72 3.45 -2.40
C ASP A 17 9.32 3.00 -2.00
N TYR A 18 8.42 3.93 -1.64
CA TYR A 18 7.00 3.63 -1.47
C TYR A 18 6.19 4.19 -2.62
N GLU A 19 5.20 3.44 -3.09
CA GLU A 19 4.23 3.90 -4.07
C GLU A 19 2.89 3.18 -3.89
N LEU A 20 1.80 3.93 -3.90
CA LEU A 20 0.46 3.36 -4.07
C LEU A 20 0.24 3.16 -5.58
N LEU A 21 0.32 1.91 -6.03
CA LEU A 21 0.23 1.55 -7.45
C LEU A 21 -1.21 1.59 -7.97
N ASP A 22 -2.14 1.08 -7.16
CA ASP A 22 -3.57 1.05 -7.48
C ASP A 22 -4.42 0.91 -6.21
N SER A 23 -5.69 1.24 -6.30
CA SER A 23 -6.67 0.99 -5.24
C SER A 23 -8.05 0.79 -5.83
N GLY A 24 -8.86 0.00 -5.15
CA GLY A 24 -10.25 -0.25 -5.52
C GLY A 24 -10.75 -1.60 -5.03
N ASP A 25 -12.07 -1.77 -5.09
CA ASP A 25 -12.81 -2.93 -4.61
C ASP A 25 -12.42 -3.31 -3.17
N GLY A 26 -12.28 -2.30 -2.31
CA GLY A 26 -11.93 -2.45 -0.91
C GLY A 26 -10.48 -2.86 -0.65
N SER A 27 -9.58 -2.67 -1.60
CA SER A 27 -8.16 -3.06 -1.51
C SER A 27 -7.22 -1.99 -2.06
N LYS A 28 -5.94 -2.09 -1.70
CA LYS A 28 -4.84 -1.30 -2.25
C LYS A 28 -3.65 -2.17 -2.64
N LEU A 29 -2.97 -1.76 -3.70
CA LEU A 29 -1.76 -2.37 -4.22
C LEU A 29 -0.61 -1.39 -3.99
N GLU A 30 0.37 -1.79 -3.18
CA GLU A 30 1.44 -0.91 -2.72
C GLU A 30 2.80 -1.51 -3.07
N ARG A 31 3.76 -0.68 -3.48
CA ARG A 31 5.17 -1.05 -3.63
C ARG A 31 5.95 -0.54 -2.42
N PHE A 32 6.79 -1.41 -1.86
CA PHE A 32 7.79 -1.09 -0.84
C PHE A 32 9.15 -1.61 -1.31
N GLY A 33 10.02 -0.70 -1.72
CA GLY A 33 11.27 -1.00 -2.39
C GLY A 33 11.00 -1.76 -3.69
N LYS A 34 11.46 -3.01 -3.75
CA LYS A 34 11.26 -3.94 -4.87
C LYS A 34 10.05 -4.86 -4.71
N TYR A 35 9.38 -4.84 -3.55
CA TYR A 35 8.28 -5.74 -3.24
C TYR A 35 6.93 -5.06 -3.42
N ILE A 36 5.93 -5.84 -3.82
CA ILE A 36 4.57 -5.36 -4.07
C ILE A 36 3.63 -6.15 -3.18
N PHE A 37 2.73 -5.46 -2.49
CA PHE A 37 1.82 -6.04 -1.52
C PHE A 37 0.38 -5.63 -1.84
N SER A 38 -0.55 -6.57 -1.67
CA SER A 38 -1.99 -6.28 -1.71
C SER A 38 -2.54 -6.30 -0.28
N ARG A 39 -3.22 -5.23 0.13
CA ARG A 39 -3.82 -5.12 1.46
C ARG A 39 -5.26 -4.63 1.37
N PRO A 40 -6.12 -4.95 2.35
CA PRO A 40 -7.44 -4.34 2.46
C PRO A 40 -7.35 -2.82 2.67
N GLU A 41 -8.28 -2.10 2.08
CA GLU A 41 -8.50 -0.66 2.26
C GLU A 41 -10.00 -0.39 2.10
N SER A 42 -10.74 -0.40 3.20
CA SER A 42 -12.21 -0.36 3.18
C SER A 42 -12.77 0.92 2.57
N GLN A 43 -11.99 2.01 2.56
CA GLN A 43 -12.38 3.28 1.96
C GLN A 43 -12.17 3.34 0.44
N ALA A 44 -11.39 2.41 -0.14
CA ALA A 44 -11.18 2.30 -1.58
C ALA A 44 -12.36 1.61 -2.27
N MET A 45 -13.55 2.23 -2.17
CA MET A 45 -14.83 1.67 -2.65
C MET A 45 -15.02 1.78 -4.18
N TRP A 46 -14.16 2.51 -4.86
CA TRP A 46 -14.15 2.63 -6.32
C TRP A 46 -13.58 1.38 -6.99
N SER A 47 -13.77 1.25 -8.31
CA SER A 47 -13.16 0.14 -9.06
C SER A 47 -11.67 0.35 -9.25
N ARG A 48 -10.93 -0.76 -9.30
CA ARG A 48 -9.49 -0.77 -9.59
C ARG A 48 -9.22 -0.21 -10.98
N ALA A 49 -8.14 0.55 -11.11
CA ALA A 49 -7.74 1.13 -12.40
C ALA A 49 -6.82 0.20 -13.19
N LEU A 50 -5.99 -0.59 -12.50
CA LEU A 50 -5.09 -1.55 -13.15
C LEU A 50 -5.79 -2.87 -13.45
N ASN A 51 -5.25 -3.57 -14.45
CA ASN A 51 -5.71 -4.90 -14.83
C ASN A 51 -5.46 -5.91 -13.72
N LEU A 52 -6.27 -6.97 -13.68
CA LEU A 52 -6.14 -8.05 -12.70
C LEU A 52 -4.73 -8.70 -12.69
N SER A 53 -4.04 -8.73 -13.83
CA SER A 53 -2.67 -9.26 -13.92
C SER A 53 -1.68 -8.51 -13.04
N GLU A 54 -1.80 -7.18 -12.92
CA GLU A 54 -0.95 -6.36 -12.05
C GLU A 54 -1.15 -6.72 -10.58
N TRP A 55 -2.41 -6.89 -10.16
CA TRP A 55 -2.77 -7.33 -8.82
C TRP A 55 -2.31 -8.76 -8.53
N GLN A 56 -2.38 -9.66 -9.51
CA GLN A 56 -1.89 -11.04 -9.37
C GLN A 56 -0.36 -11.10 -9.25
N ASN A 57 0.35 -10.09 -9.75
CA ASN A 57 1.81 -9.98 -9.70
C ASN A 57 2.36 -9.56 -8.32
N ALA A 58 1.50 -9.24 -7.35
CA ALA A 58 1.89 -8.95 -5.97
C ALA A 58 2.75 -10.09 -5.38
N HIS A 59 3.75 -9.72 -4.57
CA HIS A 59 4.63 -10.64 -3.88
C HIS A 59 3.95 -11.31 -2.69
N ALA A 60 3.13 -10.57 -1.96
CA ALA A 60 2.28 -11.12 -0.93
C ALA A 60 0.96 -10.35 -0.82
N LEU A 61 -0.03 -11.01 -0.24
CA LEU A 61 -1.33 -10.42 0.06
C LEU A 61 -1.66 -10.66 1.52
N PHE A 62 -2.30 -9.68 2.15
CA PHE A 62 -2.73 -9.79 3.53
C PHE A 62 -4.19 -10.28 3.57
N GLN A 63 -4.41 -11.42 4.23
CA GLN A 63 -5.71 -12.04 4.44
C GLN A 63 -6.24 -11.62 5.82
N PRO A 64 -7.28 -10.76 5.92
CA PRO A 64 -7.90 -10.44 7.19
C PRO A 64 -8.53 -11.68 7.82
N SER A 65 -8.34 -11.85 9.13
CA SER A 65 -8.95 -12.95 9.88
C SER A 65 -9.21 -12.52 11.33
N GLY A 66 -9.83 -13.40 12.11
CA GLY A 66 -10.02 -13.20 13.55
C GLY A 66 -8.80 -13.53 14.41
N GLU A 67 -7.61 -13.71 13.80
CA GLU A 67 -6.36 -13.95 14.52
C GLU A 67 -5.96 -12.72 15.35
N GLU A 68 -5.11 -12.93 16.35
CA GLU A 68 -4.62 -11.86 17.24
C GLU A 68 -3.93 -10.72 16.47
N SER A 69 -3.24 -11.03 15.36
CA SER A 69 -2.62 -10.07 14.45
C SER A 69 -3.59 -9.36 13.50
N GLY A 70 -4.89 -9.69 13.53
CA GLY A 70 -5.91 -9.19 12.61
C GLY A 70 -5.90 -9.82 11.21
N GLY A 71 -5.08 -10.85 11.00
CA GLY A 71 -4.87 -11.53 9.72
C GLY A 71 -3.47 -12.10 9.55
N HIS A 72 -3.20 -12.67 8.38
CA HIS A 72 -1.90 -13.26 8.02
C HIS A 72 -1.49 -12.91 6.59
N TRP A 73 -0.20 -13.08 6.29
CA TRP A 73 0.34 -12.87 4.94
C TRP A 73 0.38 -14.17 4.15
N GLU A 74 -0.16 -14.14 2.93
CA GLU A 74 0.05 -15.19 1.93
C GLU A 74 1.13 -14.74 0.94
N PHE A 75 2.30 -15.37 0.98
CA PHE A 75 3.43 -15.06 0.10
C PHE A 75 3.36 -15.86 -1.20
N LYS A 76 3.26 -15.16 -2.33
CA LYS A 76 3.31 -15.74 -3.69
C LYS A 76 4.73 -15.82 -4.25
N LYS A 77 5.61 -14.95 -3.76
CA LYS A 77 7.00 -14.84 -4.18
C LYS A 77 7.88 -14.69 -2.94
N LYS A 78 9.16 -15.03 -3.06
CA LYS A 78 10.12 -14.83 -1.97
C LYS A 78 10.26 -13.35 -1.65
N VAL A 79 10.07 -13.02 -0.37
CA VAL A 79 10.30 -11.69 0.21
C VAL A 79 11.38 -11.85 1.28
N GLU A 80 12.31 -10.91 1.32
CA GLU A 80 13.32 -10.85 2.39
C GLU A 80 12.66 -10.46 3.70
N GLU A 81 13.12 -11.02 4.83
CA GLU A 81 12.59 -10.70 6.16
C GLU A 81 12.70 -9.20 6.49
N LYS A 82 13.74 -8.54 5.95
CA LYS A 82 13.96 -7.11 6.03
C LYS A 82 14.64 -6.61 4.76
N TRP A 83 14.31 -5.41 4.33
CA TRP A 83 15.00 -4.72 3.24
C TRP A 83 15.14 -3.24 3.56
N VAL A 84 16.12 -2.58 2.92
CA VAL A 84 16.33 -1.15 3.11
C VAL A 84 15.30 -0.36 2.31
N MET A 85 14.66 0.58 2.99
CA MET A 85 13.83 1.63 2.41
C MET A 85 14.52 2.98 2.59
N GLN A 86 14.26 3.90 1.67
CA GLN A 86 14.76 5.27 1.71
C GLN A 86 13.63 6.30 1.58
N TYR A 87 13.69 7.31 2.45
CA TYR A 87 12.90 8.53 2.36
C TYR A 87 13.82 9.74 2.46
N GLN A 88 13.96 10.48 1.36
CA GLN A 88 14.96 11.55 1.26
C GLN A 88 16.35 11.03 1.68
N ASP A 89 16.95 11.60 2.73
CA ASP A 89 18.26 11.20 3.26
C ASP A 89 18.18 10.12 4.36
N LEU A 90 16.98 9.70 4.76
CA LEU A 90 16.77 8.68 5.78
C LEU A 90 16.71 7.29 5.16
N LYS A 91 17.50 6.36 5.71
CA LYS A 91 17.43 4.93 5.42
C LYS A 91 16.96 4.15 6.64
N PHE A 92 16.07 3.18 6.42
CA PHE A 92 15.48 2.36 7.48
C PHE A 92 15.16 0.95 7.00
N TRP A 93 14.91 0.03 7.92
CA TRP A 93 14.43 -1.32 7.60
C TRP A 93 12.92 -1.29 7.47
N ALA A 94 12.41 -1.86 6.37
CA ALA A 94 11.04 -2.33 6.29
C ALA A 94 10.86 -3.62 7.08
#